data_AF-A0A4S8JN30-F1
#
_entry.id   AF-A0A4S8JN30-F1
#
_cell.length_a   1.000
_cell.length_b   1.000
_cell.length_c   1.000
_cell.angle_alpha   90.00
_cell.angle_beta   90.00
_cell.angle_gamma   90.00
#
_symmetry.space_group_name_H-M   'P 1'
#
loop_
_entity.id
_entity.type
_entity.pdbx_description
1 polymer ?
#
loop_
_entity_poly.entity_id
_entity_poly.type
_entity_poly.pdbx_seq_one_letter_code
_entity_poly.pdbx_strand_id
1 'polypeptide(L)'
;MASSWMQWLTNPRRNWFAAQHYKALSNRLKKYGLRYDDLYDPMYDLDIKEALARLPREVVDARNQRLKRAIDLSMKHEYLPEDLQVKKENAEREALGALPVYQRTIP
;
A
#
# COMPACT_ATOMS: atom_id res chain seq x y z
N MET A 1 15.94 15.37 7.38
CA MET A 1 15.86 14.43 8.52
C MET A 1 14.80 14.97 9.47
N ALA A 2 13.67 14.28 9.63
CA ALA A 2 12.63 14.71 10.56
C ALA A 2 13.16 14.70 12.00
N SER A 3 12.71 15.62 12.86
CA SER A 3 13.14 15.66 14.26
C SER A 3 12.72 14.38 14.99
N SER A 4 13.49 13.97 16.00
CA SER A 4 13.21 12.76 16.82
C SER A 4 11.78 12.75 17.39
N TRP A 5 11.23 13.93 17.69
CA TRP A 5 9.84 14.10 18.13
C TRP A 5 8.83 13.86 17.01
N MET A 6 9.10 14.33 15.79
CA MET A 6 8.25 14.07 14.61
C MET A 6 8.19 12.58 14.30
N GLN A 7 9.34 11.90 14.35
CA GLN A 7 9.42 10.44 14.17
C GLN A 7 8.65 9.69 15.26
N TRP A 8 8.60 10.22 16.49
CA TRP A 8 7.78 9.62 17.54
C TRP A 8 6.28 9.75 17.25
N LEU A 9 5.84 10.90 16.71
CA LEU A 9 4.44 11.14 16.36
C LEU A 9 3.96 10.29 15.18
N THR A 10 4.78 10.14 14.13
CA THR A 10 4.38 9.43 12.90
C THR A 10 4.51 7.92 13.01
N ASN A 11 5.33 7.42 13.95
CA ASN A 11 5.64 6.00 14.02
C ASN A 11 4.50 5.21 14.69
N PRO A 12 3.86 4.26 13.96
CA PRO A 12 2.73 3.47 14.47
C PRO A 12 3.11 2.53 15.61
N ARG A 13 4.41 2.30 15.87
CA ARG A 13 4.86 1.48 17.01
C ARG A 13 4.91 2.26 18.32
N ARG A 14 5.07 3.58 18.24
CA ARG A 14 5.22 4.46 19.40
C ARG A 14 3.95 5.26 19.68
N ASN A 15 3.17 5.56 18.66
CA ASN A 15 1.91 6.30 18.76
C ASN A 15 0.70 5.43 18.39
N TRP A 16 -0.23 5.27 19.34
CA TRP A 16 -1.46 4.51 19.15
C TRP A 16 -2.37 5.10 18.06
N PHE A 17 -2.47 6.43 17.95
CA PHE A 17 -3.28 7.07 16.92
C PHE A 17 -2.73 6.79 15.51
N ALA A 18 -1.41 6.84 15.36
CA ALA A 18 -0.75 6.46 14.11
C ALA A 18 -0.99 4.98 13.78
N ALA A 19 -0.99 4.10 14.78
CA ALA A 19 -1.32 2.68 14.62
C ALA A 19 -2.76 2.46 14.14
N GLN A 20 -3.74 3.16 14.73
CA GLN A 20 -5.14 3.06 14.31
C GLN A 20 -5.34 3.59 12.88
N HIS A 21 -4.72 4.72 12.56
CA HIS A 21 -4.77 5.28 11.20
C HIS A 21 -4.18 4.31 10.18
N TYR A 22 -3.00 3.76 10.46
CA TYR A 22 -2.36 2.76 9.61
C TYR A 22 -3.25 1.52 9.42
N LYS A 23 -3.84 1.01 10.50
CA LYS A 23 -4.76 -0.13 10.45
C LYS A 23 -5.99 0.16 9.60
N ALA A 24 -6.59 1.34 9.74
CA ALA A 24 -7.74 1.76 8.95
C ALA A 24 -7.41 1.86 7.45
N LEU A 25 -6.27 2.48 7.10
CA LEU A 25 -5.80 2.56 5.72
C LEU A 25 -5.50 1.19 5.13
N SER A 26 -4.76 0.36 5.84
CA SER A 26 -4.40 -0.99 5.40
C SER A 26 -5.65 -1.82 5.11
N ASN A 27 -6.64 -1.77 6.01
CA ASN A 27 -7.90 -2.50 5.82
C ASN A 27 -8.68 -2.01 4.59
N ARG A 28 -8.70 -0.69 4.33
CA ARG A 28 -9.37 -0.12 3.14
C ARG A 28 -8.68 -0.54 1.85
N LEU A 29 -7.35 -0.49 1.80
CA LEU A 29 -6.58 -0.90 0.63
C LEU A 29 -6.67 -2.40 0.36
N LYS A 30 -6.67 -3.20 1.44
CA LYS A 30 -6.83 -4.67 1.38
C LYS A 30 -8.14 -5.06 0.69
N LYS A 31 -9.26 -4.40 1.03
CA LYS A 31 -10.58 -4.64 0.41
C LYS A 31 -10.60 -4.46 -1.11
N TYR A 32 -9.83 -3.53 -1.66
CA TYR A 32 -9.72 -3.31 -3.11
C TYR A 32 -8.52 -4.03 -3.74
N GLY A 33 -7.70 -4.71 -2.93
CA GLY A 33 -6.49 -5.38 -3.39
C GLY A 33 -5.37 -4.42 -3.84
N LEU A 34 -5.45 -3.13 -3.48
CA LEU A 34 -4.48 -2.10 -3.84
C LEU A 34 -3.29 -2.04 -2.88
N ARG A 35 -2.13 -1.60 -3.36
CA ARG A 35 -1.01 -1.19 -2.51
C ARG A 35 -1.08 0.32 -2.26
N TYR A 36 -0.38 0.78 -1.24
CA TYR A 36 -0.29 2.22 -0.95
C TYR A 36 0.35 2.98 -2.12
N ASP A 37 1.41 2.43 -2.70
CA ASP A 37 2.12 3.03 -3.84
C ASP A 37 1.28 3.10 -5.12
N ASP A 38 0.22 2.29 -5.22
CA ASP A 38 -0.68 2.34 -6.38
C ASP A 38 -1.52 3.64 -6.40
N LEU A 39 -1.64 4.35 -5.27
CA LEU A 39 -2.41 5.58 -5.15
C LEU A 39 -1.73 6.81 -5.76
N TYR A 40 -0.42 6.73 -6.05
CA TYR A 40 0.32 7.83 -6.65
C TYR A 40 -0.05 7.98 -8.12
N ASP A 41 -0.51 9.18 -8.50
CA ASP A 41 -0.95 9.47 -9.86
C ASP A 41 0.18 10.07 -10.72
N PRO A 42 0.59 9.42 -11.83
CA PRO A 42 1.65 9.90 -12.70
C PRO A 42 1.31 11.20 -13.45
N MET A 43 0.03 11.60 -13.50
CA MET A 43 -0.38 12.83 -14.18
C MET A 43 -0.22 14.07 -13.31
N TYR A 44 -0.23 13.92 -11.97
CA TYR A 44 -0.13 15.03 -11.04
C TYR A 44 1.31 15.36 -10.64
N ASP A 45 2.23 14.39 -10.74
CA ASP A 45 3.63 14.55 -10.32
C ASP A 45 4.59 13.96 -11.37
N LEU A 46 5.52 14.79 -11.84
CA LEU A 46 6.53 14.40 -12.82
C LEU A 46 7.49 13.35 -12.25
N ASP A 47 7.81 13.43 -10.95
CA ASP A 47 8.74 12.51 -10.30
C ASP A 47 8.16 11.09 -10.24
N ILE A 48 6.85 10.97 -10.04
CA ILE A 48 6.13 9.70 -10.05
C ILE A 48 6.14 9.10 -11.47
N LYS A 49 5.94 9.94 -12.48
CA LYS A 49 5.99 9.50 -13.88
C LYS A 49 7.38 8.98 -14.25
N GLU A 50 8.44 9.69 -13.87
CA GLU A 50 9.81 9.25 -14.09
C GLU A 50 10.14 7.97 -13.32
N ALA A 51 9.73 7.87 -12.06
CA ALA A 51 9.94 6.67 -11.25
C ALA A 51 9.32 5.44 -11.92
N LEU A 52 8.06 5.54 -12.39
CA LEU A 52 7.39 4.46 -13.09
C LEU A 52 8.05 4.09 -14.42
N ALA A 53 8.64 5.06 -15.13
CA ALA A 53 9.38 4.79 -16.36
C ALA A 53 10.70 4.05 -16.12
N ARG A 54 11.30 4.20 -14.93
CA ARG A 54 12.54 3.50 -14.53
C ARG A 54 12.28 2.09 -13.98
N LEU A 55 11.07 1.83 -13.49
CA LEU A 55 10.72 0.53 -12.93
C LEU A 55 10.66 -0.56 -14.02
N PRO A 56 10.95 -1.83 -13.66
CA PRO A 56 10.80 -2.95 -14.58
C PRO A 56 9.34 -3.13 -14.98
N ARG A 57 9.14 -3.57 -16.23
CA ARG A 57 7.83 -3.60 -16.87
C ARG A 57 6.84 -4.52 -16.14
N GLU A 58 7.32 -5.63 -15.60
CA GLU A 58 6.50 -6.59 -14.85
C GLU A 58 5.85 -5.94 -13.62
N VAL A 59 6.56 -5.03 -12.95
CA VAL A 59 6.06 -4.34 -11.76
C VAL A 59 5.00 -3.31 -12.14
N VAL A 60 5.22 -2.59 -13.23
CA VAL A 60 4.26 -1.60 -13.77
C VAL A 60 2.99 -2.28 -14.26
N ASP A 61 3.12 -3.40 -14.97
CA ASP A 61 1.98 -4.17 -15.46
C ASP A 61 1.17 -4.77 -14.30
N ALA A 62 1.83 -5.28 -13.25
CA ALA A 62 1.17 -5.73 -12.04
C ALA A 62 0.41 -4.58 -11.32
N ARG A 63 0.99 -3.38 -11.25
CA ARG A 63 0.30 -2.18 -10.73
C ARG A 63 -0.96 -1.87 -11.56
N ASN A 64 -0.83 -1.85 -12.88
CA ASN A 64 -1.95 -1.58 -13.79
C ASN A 64 -3.07 -2.61 -13.67
N GLN A 65 -2.75 -3.89 -13.48
CA GLN A 65 -3.74 -4.93 -13.21
C GLN A 65 -4.47 -4.71 -11.88
N ARG A 66 -3.76 -4.34 -10.81
CA ARG A 66 -4.38 -4.02 -9.51
C ARG A 66 -5.33 -2.82 -9.62
N LEU A 67 -4.91 -1.76 -10.32
CA LEU A 67 -5.73 -0.57 -10.55
C LEU A 67 -7.00 -0.89 -11.34
N LYS A 68 -6.88 -1.61 -12.46
CA LYS A 68 -8.04 -2.04 -13.26
C LYS A 68 -9.04 -2.85 -12.43
N ARG A 69 -8.55 -3.81 -11.64
CA ARG A 69 -9.40 -4.61 -10.75
C ARG A 69 -10.08 -3.77 -9.69
N ALA A 70 -9.37 -2.84 -9.06
CA ALA A 70 -9.95 -1.97 -8.05
C ALA A 70 -11.04 -1.06 -8.61
N ILE A 71 -10.84 -0.53 -9.82
CA ILE A 71 -11.84 0.26 -10.54
C ILE A 71 -13.07 -0.59 -10.83
N ASP A 72 -12.90 -1.82 -11.34
CA ASP A 72 -14.00 -2.75 -11.60
C ASP A 72 -14.81 -3.07 -10.34
N LEU A 73 -14.14 -3.42 -9.24
CA LEU A 73 -14.77 -3.65 -7.94
C LEU A 73 -15.50 -2.41 -7.41
N SER A 74 -14.89 -1.23 -7.56
CA SER A 74 -15.50 0.04 -7.18
C SER A 74 -16.76 0.34 -7.99
N MET A 75 -16.75 0.07 -9.29
CA MET A 75 -17.92 0.25 -10.17
C MET A 75 -19.06 -0.70 -9.80
N LYS A 76 -18.73 -1.92 -9.35
CA LYS A 76 -19.69 -2.93 -8.91
C LYS A 76 -20.18 -2.73 -7.47
N HIS A 77 -19.58 -1.81 -6.71
CA HIS A 77 -19.79 -1.67 -5.27
C HIS A 77 -19.52 -2.96 -4.48
N GLU A 78 -18.55 -3.75 -4.95
CA GLU A 78 -18.13 -5.02 -4.34
C GLU A 78 -16.70 -4.94 -3.83
N TYR A 79 -16.33 -5.88 -2.96
CA TYR A 79 -14.96 -6.00 -2.43
C TYR A 79 -14.30 -7.29 -2.90
N LEU A 80 -12.97 -7.30 -2.84
CA LEU A 80 -12.20 -8.48 -3.15
C LEU A 80 -12.59 -9.63 -2.19
N PRO A 81 -12.76 -10.87 -2.67
CA PRO A 81 -12.98 -12.04 -1.82
C PRO A 81 -11.93 -12.18 -0.71
N GLU A 82 -12.34 -12.58 0.50
CA GLU A 82 -11.48 -12.62 1.69
C GLU A 82 -10.28 -13.56 1.52
N ASP A 83 -10.42 -14.67 0.78
CA ASP A 83 -9.34 -15.60 0.50
C ASP A 83 -8.19 -14.96 -0.28
N LEU A 84 -8.52 -14.12 -1.27
CA LEU A 84 -7.55 -13.36 -2.06
C LEU A 84 -6.91 -12.24 -1.24
N GLN A 85 -7.67 -11.64 -0.32
CA GLN A 85 -7.14 -10.65 0.60
C GLN A 85 -6.08 -11.24 1.55
N VAL A 86 -6.31 -12.44 2.08
CA VAL A 86 -5.39 -13.14 3.00
C VAL A 86 -4.13 -13.62 2.28
N LYS A 87 -4.25 -14.15 1.05
CA LYS A 87 -3.09 -14.58 0.24
C LYS A 87 -2.09 -13.45 0.00
N LYS A 88 -2.59 -12.24 -0.29
CA LYS A 88 -1.74 -11.06 -0.49
C LYS A 88 -0.95 -10.69 0.77
N GLU A 89 -1.60 -10.75 1.93
CA GLU A 89 -0.96 -10.45 3.21
C GLU A 89 0.15 -11.45 3.53
N ASN A 90 -0.07 -12.73 3.28
CA ASN A 90 0.93 -13.78 3.50
C ASN A 90 2.12 -13.64 2.54
N ALA A 91 1.88 -13.41 1.25
CA ALA A 91 2.96 -13.19 0.28
C ALA A 91 3.79 -11.95 0.61
N GLU A 92 3.16 -10.86 1.08
CA GLU A 92 3.88 -9.67 1.52
C GLU A 92 4.69 -9.92 2.82
N ARG A 93 4.22 -10.79 3.72
CA ARG A 93 4.97 -11.22 4.92
C ARG A 93 6.14 -12.12 4.57
N GLU A 94 5.95 -13.06 3.66
CA GLU A 94 6.97 -14.04 3.24
C GLU A 94 8.12 -13.38 2.46
N ALA A 95 7.80 -12.49 1.52
CA ALA A 95 8.79 -11.69 0.80
C ALA A 95 9.66 -10.81 1.70
N LEU A 96 9.21 -10.55 2.94
CA LEU A 96 9.88 -9.70 3.93
C LEU A 96 10.41 -10.50 5.13
N GLY A 97 10.54 -11.83 5.02
CA GLY A 97 11.12 -12.66 6.06
C GLY A 97 10.27 -12.76 7.33
N ALA A 98 8.94 -12.86 7.17
CA ALA A 98 7.94 -12.95 8.25
C ALA A 98 7.81 -11.69 9.14
N LEU A 99 8.38 -10.56 8.71
CA LEU A 99 8.17 -9.30 9.41
C LEU A 99 6.72 -8.83 9.22
N PRO A 100 5.97 -8.53 10.31
CA PRO A 100 4.62 -8.01 10.22
C PRO A 100 4.50 -6.76 9.34
N VAL A 101 3.40 -6.63 8.59
CA VAL A 101 3.17 -5.53 7.62
C VAL A 101 3.36 -4.13 8.22
N TYR A 102 3.11 -3.96 9.54
CA TYR A 102 3.33 -2.72 10.30
C TYR A 102 4.81 -2.36 10.54
N GLN A 103 5.77 -3.18 10.10
CA GLN A 103 7.21 -2.88 10.15
C GLN A 103 7.70 -2.00 9.00
N ARG A 104 6.81 -1.57 8.08
CA ARG A 104 7.14 -0.55 7.09
C ARG A 104 7.38 0.79 7.79
N THR A 105 8.64 1.15 7.90
CA THR A 105 9.08 2.52 8.17
C THR A 105 8.64 3.40 7.00
N ILE A 106 7.55 4.14 7.17
CA ILE A 106 7.51 5.49 6.63
C ILE A 106 8.54 6.27 7.48
N PRO A 107 9.48 7.03 6.89
CA PRO A 107 10.45 7.81 7.66
C PRO A 107 9.78 8.75 8.69
#